data_AF-A0A940J070-F1
#
_entry.id   AF-A0A940J070-F1
#
_cell.length_a   1.000
_cell.length_b   1.000
_cell.length_c   1.000
_cell.angle_alpha   90.00
_cell.angle_beta   90.00
_cell.angle_gamma   90.00
#
_symmetry.space_group_name_H-M   'P 1'
#
loop_
_entity.id
_entity.type
_entity.pdbx_description
1 polymer ?
#
loop_
_entity_poly.entity_id
_entity_poly.type
_entity_poly.pdbx_seq_one_letter_code
_entity_poly.pdbx_strand_id
1 'polypeptide(L)'
;MRAQIDGEGIRLDRPVNGPLDVLIGGHRVWSFSTGRDGVRSGSGVFVAWPRQLAHRLDGHGDVRVVPHGGGEAIFAGEVRFGTSTEPLVLRDEHGNPLALDKGGRMQRTFDQYDEATRAELVDASHRVRVDLVEHCGLDVYLCYGGLLGAARTGRMIGHDSDLDLAFLSKYTHPLDIIAECRAAEHTMAARGWQVVRMSAANFKIWVPLPGGRRAGVDVFGSFHIGDHFHITGSLRGTLDRDALVPFGSIELEGVTFPAPADVPAFLTFTYGPGWPTPDPSFHFDHPPANVRRMGQWFRGTRTKLPFWQDFYKGPHRQLPPGPSPFARWAAERMQPHDRVVELGSGTGQDAIWFTQHGHQTVGSDYCGVARKVATTAAQEAGLRIGFRATNAESLYLSFVDALRVAHEPLPRHVYARGLLDAIRPGAREGVWRFCMVAGRRGGLTFLELSTDVDAVRAEIAAHGGVVVEDENEDGLTRLVVNWRKS
;
A
#
# COMPACT_ATOMS: atom_id res chain seq x y z
N MET A 1 -28.78 25.27 -12.96
CA MET A 1 -28.62 24.08 -12.08
C MET A 1 -28.05 24.58 -10.77
N ARG A 2 -28.50 24.07 -9.62
CA ARG A 2 -27.95 24.47 -8.31
C ARG A 2 -27.02 23.38 -7.80
N ALA A 3 -25.85 23.81 -7.34
CA ALA A 3 -24.84 22.96 -6.73
C ALA A 3 -24.41 23.58 -5.39
N GLN A 4 -24.25 22.75 -4.37
CA GLN A 4 -23.69 23.12 -3.08
C GLN A 4 -22.51 22.19 -2.78
N ILE A 5 -21.39 22.77 -2.35
CA ILE A 5 -20.17 22.04 -2.03
C ILE A 5 -19.76 22.38 -0.60
N ASP A 6 -19.45 21.37 0.19
CA ASP A 6 -18.96 21.50 1.57
C ASP A 6 -18.01 20.37 1.93
N GLY A 7 -17.65 20.26 3.22
CA GLY A 7 -16.75 19.21 3.73
C GLY A 7 -17.27 17.78 3.59
N GLU A 8 -18.57 17.58 3.39
CA GLU A 8 -19.14 16.24 3.24
C GLU A 8 -19.14 15.78 1.77
N GLY A 9 -19.35 16.71 0.84
CA GLY A 9 -19.36 16.38 -0.58
C GLY A 9 -20.01 17.43 -1.47
N ILE A 10 -20.57 16.96 -2.58
CA ILE A 10 -21.21 17.75 -3.63
C ILE A 10 -22.70 17.39 -3.67
N ARG A 11 -23.57 18.38 -3.49
CA ARG A 11 -25.03 18.25 -3.64
C ARG A 11 -25.47 18.96 -4.90
N LEU A 12 -26.18 18.24 -5.77
CA LEU A 12 -26.78 18.79 -6.99
C LEU A 12 -28.30 18.64 -6.91
N ASP A 13 -29.03 19.65 -7.38
CA ASP A 13 -30.51 19.66 -7.38
C ASP A 13 -31.16 18.61 -8.29
N ARG A 14 -30.37 18.03 -9.21
CA ARG A 14 -30.72 16.90 -10.08
C ARG A 14 -29.46 16.15 -10.56
N PRO A 15 -29.59 14.89 -11.00
CA PRO A 15 -28.52 14.18 -11.69
C PRO A 15 -28.11 14.87 -12.99
N VAL A 16 -26.86 14.67 -13.40
CA VAL A 16 -26.29 15.18 -14.65
C VAL A 16 -25.92 14.02 -15.55
N ASN A 17 -26.22 14.16 -16.84
CA ASN A 17 -25.80 13.18 -17.83
C ASN A 17 -24.31 13.36 -18.14
N GLY A 18 -23.55 12.28 -18.03
CA GLY A 18 -22.11 12.27 -18.29
C GLY A 18 -21.26 12.56 -17.05
N PRO A 19 -19.93 12.38 -17.17
CA PRO A 19 -19.00 12.59 -16.08
C PRO A 19 -18.73 14.09 -15.85
N LEU A 20 -18.47 14.44 -14.59
CA LEU A 20 -18.09 15.76 -14.12
C LEU A 20 -16.66 15.74 -13.59
N ASP A 21 -15.93 16.83 -13.83
CA ASP A 21 -14.60 17.07 -13.29
C ASP A 21 -14.68 18.06 -12.13
N VAL A 22 -14.01 17.74 -11.03
CA VAL A 22 -13.72 18.66 -9.93
C VAL A 22 -12.33 19.25 -10.16
N LEU A 23 -12.27 20.57 -10.24
CA LEU A 23 -11.03 21.33 -10.28
C LEU A 23 -10.85 22.08 -8.97
N ILE A 24 -9.65 22.02 -8.39
CA ILE A 24 -9.28 22.83 -7.23
C ILE A 24 -8.01 23.60 -7.56
N GLY A 25 -8.03 24.92 -7.39
CA GLY A 25 -6.91 25.79 -7.76
C GLY A 25 -6.55 25.68 -9.25
N GLY A 26 -7.56 25.49 -10.11
CA GLY A 26 -7.40 25.39 -11.57
C GLY A 26 -6.94 24.03 -12.11
N HIS A 27 -6.69 23.04 -11.24
CA HIS A 27 -6.24 21.71 -11.65
C HIS A 27 -7.32 20.66 -11.40
N ARG A 28 -7.55 19.74 -12.35
CA ARG A 28 -8.47 18.61 -12.15
C ARG A 28 -7.93 17.69 -11.07
N VAL A 29 -8.70 17.50 -10.00
CA VAL A 29 -8.33 16.65 -8.86
C VAL A 29 -9.09 15.32 -8.83
N TRP A 30 -10.29 15.27 -9.41
CA TRP A 30 -11.16 14.10 -9.38
C TRP A 30 -12.25 14.21 -10.44
N SER A 31 -12.74 13.08 -10.95
CA SER A 31 -13.89 13.00 -11.85
C SER A 31 -14.92 12.01 -11.31
N PHE A 32 -16.20 12.31 -11.47
CA PHE A 32 -17.30 11.48 -10.95
C PHE A 32 -18.51 11.48 -11.88
N SER A 33 -19.35 10.47 -11.76
CA SER A 33 -20.65 10.40 -12.43
C SER A 33 -21.77 10.39 -11.40
N THR A 34 -22.76 11.27 -11.56
CA THR A 34 -23.89 11.32 -10.61
C THR A 34 -24.71 10.03 -10.56
N GLY A 35 -24.72 9.26 -11.66
CA GLY A 35 -25.46 8.00 -11.72
C GLY A 35 -24.75 6.83 -11.02
N ARG A 36 -23.41 6.86 -10.97
CA ARG A 36 -22.59 5.81 -10.36
C ARG A 36 -22.23 6.13 -8.92
N ASP A 37 -21.76 7.35 -8.69
CA ASP A 37 -21.13 7.76 -7.43
C ASP A 37 -22.12 8.51 -6.51
N GLY A 38 -23.27 8.89 -7.05
CA GLY A 38 -24.28 9.66 -6.35
C GLY A 38 -25.32 8.82 -5.62
N VAL A 39 -25.71 9.30 -4.43
CA VAL A 39 -26.83 8.78 -3.65
C VAL A 39 -27.99 9.77 -3.75
N ARG A 40 -29.22 9.27 -3.91
CA ARG A 40 -30.40 10.13 -3.98
C ARG A 40 -30.57 10.94 -2.69
N SER A 41 -30.77 12.25 -2.83
CA SER A 41 -31.02 13.16 -1.70
C SER A 41 -32.20 14.08 -2.05
N GLY A 42 -33.40 13.73 -1.56
CA GLY A 42 -34.65 14.37 -1.97
C GLY A 42 -34.91 14.22 -3.48
N SER A 43 -35.05 15.35 -4.17
CA SER A 43 -35.13 15.43 -5.64
C SER A 43 -33.77 15.44 -6.34
N GLY A 44 -32.69 15.62 -5.58
CA GLY A 44 -31.33 15.76 -6.09
C GLY A 44 -30.45 14.55 -5.83
N VAL A 45 -29.15 14.78 -5.94
CA VAL A 45 -28.09 13.78 -5.75
C VAL A 45 -26.99 14.34 -4.86
N PHE A 46 -26.50 13.50 -3.95
CA PHE A 46 -25.34 13.77 -3.11
C PHE A 46 -24.20 12.84 -3.51
N VAL A 47 -23.02 13.41 -3.73
CA VAL A 47 -21.79 12.67 -4.03
C VAL A 47 -20.79 12.99 -2.94
N ALA A 48 -20.43 12.01 -2.13
CA ALA A 48 -19.45 12.18 -1.06
C ALA A 48 -18.03 12.33 -1.64
N TRP A 49 -17.16 13.05 -0.93
CA TRP A 49 -15.74 13.08 -1.29
C TRP A 49 -15.11 11.69 -1.19
N PRO A 50 -14.27 11.28 -2.15
CA PRO A 50 -13.46 10.08 -2.02
C PRO A 50 -12.59 10.18 -0.77
N ARG A 51 -12.53 9.11 0.03
CA ARG A 51 -11.90 9.11 1.36
C ARG A 51 -10.48 9.72 1.37
N GLN A 52 -9.67 9.38 0.38
CA GLN A 52 -8.29 9.83 0.24
C GLN A 52 -8.18 11.33 -0.07
N LEU A 53 -9.16 11.87 -0.79
CA LEU A 53 -9.29 13.30 -1.03
C LEU A 53 -9.83 13.98 0.24
N ALA A 54 -10.91 13.44 0.84
CA ALA A 54 -11.54 13.97 2.04
C ALA A 54 -10.56 14.19 3.21
N HIS A 55 -9.65 13.25 3.43
CA HIS A 55 -8.61 13.37 4.47
C HIS A 55 -7.63 14.54 4.26
N ARG A 56 -7.58 15.11 3.05
CA ARG A 56 -6.73 16.24 2.69
C ARG A 56 -7.51 17.55 2.57
N LEU A 57 -8.84 17.52 2.70
CA LEU A 57 -9.70 18.70 2.63
C LEU A 57 -9.73 19.42 3.99
N ASP A 58 -8.69 20.21 4.26
CA ASP A 58 -8.62 21.11 5.41
C ASP A 58 -7.94 22.41 4.98
N GLY A 59 -8.70 23.51 4.90
CA GLY A 59 -8.27 24.79 4.34
C GLY A 59 -9.30 25.41 3.38
N HIS A 60 -8.92 26.40 2.59
CA HIS A 60 -9.80 27.05 1.61
C HIS A 60 -9.22 27.01 0.18
N GLY A 61 -10.08 27.05 -0.84
CA GLY A 61 -9.63 27.13 -2.22
C GLY A 61 -10.75 27.35 -3.23
N ASP A 62 -10.39 27.81 -4.43
CA ASP A 62 -11.31 27.90 -5.56
C ASP A 62 -11.66 26.51 -6.08
N VAL A 63 -12.95 26.17 -6.04
CA VAL A 63 -13.49 24.89 -6.48
C VAL A 63 -14.39 25.12 -7.68
N ARG A 64 -14.18 24.32 -8.72
CA ARG A 64 -15.06 24.28 -9.90
C ARG A 64 -15.53 22.86 -10.14
N VAL A 65 -16.82 22.73 -10.45
CA VAL A 65 -17.40 21.48 -10.96
C VAL A 65 -17.84 21.75 -12.38
N VAL A 66 -17.29 21.02 -13.34
CA VAL A 66 -17.50 21.25 -14.77
C VAL A 66 -17.85 19.95 -15.48
N PRO A 67 -18.65 19.97 -16.55
CA PRO A 67 -18.79 18.82 -17.43
C PRO A 67 -17.43 18.39 -18.01
N HIS A 68 -17.16 17.09 -18.03
CA HIS A 68 -15.94 16.58 -18.65
C HIS A 68 -15.94 16.86 -20.16
N GLY A 69 -14.78 17.21 -20.71
CA GLY A 69 -14.64 17.58 -22.13
C GLY A 69 -15.05 19.03 -22.45
N GLY A 70 -15.44 19.81 -21.44
CA GLY A 70 -15.75 21.23 -21.57
C GLY A 70 -17.24 21.54 -21.44
N GLY A 71 -17.54 22.80 -21.12
CA GLY A 71 -18.89 23.28 -20.86
C GLY A 71 -18.92 24.37 -19.81
N GLU A 72 -20.11 24.92 -19.57
CA GLU A 72 -20.31 25.88 -18.48
C GLU A 72 -20.13 25.19 -17.12
N ALA A 73 -19.48 25.88 -16.19
CA ALA A 73 -19.29 25.36 -14.85
C ALA A 73 -20.64 25.23 -14.13
N ILE A 74 -20.88 24.06 -13.57
CA ILE A 74 -22.02 23.77 -12.70
C ILE A 74 -21.90 24.52 -11.38
N PHE A 75 -20.66 24.63 -10.89
CA PHE A 75 -20.28 25.37 -9.71
C PHE A 75 -18.93 26.04 -9.96
N ALA A 76 -18.78 27.26 -9.49
CA ALA A 76 -17.51 27.97 -9.38
C ALA A 76 -17.57 28.88 -8.16
N GLY A 77 -16.61 28.73 -7.25
CA GLY A 77 -16.55 29.55 -6.05
C GLY A 77 -15.52 29.06 -5.05
N GLU A 78 -15.18 29.94 -4.12
CA GLU A 78 -14.31 29.62 -3.00
C GLU A 78 -15.07 28.76 -1.97
N VAL A 79 -14.47 27.66 -1.57
CA VAL A 79 -15.02 26.72 -0.59
C VAL A 79 -14.03 26.55 0.55
N ARG A 80 -14.54 26.58 1.78
CA ARG A 80 -13.78 26.28 2.99
C ARG A 80 -14.09 24.86 3.46
N PHE A 81 -13.04 24.11 3.76
CA PHE A 81 -13.06 22.75 4.27
C PHE A 81 -12.40 22.69 5.65
N GLY A 82 -12.92 21.82 6.52
CA GLY A 82 -12.31 21.56 7.81
C GLY A 82 -12.22 22.79 8.73
N THR A 83 -11.14 22.85 9.50
CA THR A 83 -10.91 23.87 10.53
C THR A 83 -9.85 24.89 10.13
N SER A 84 -8.90 24.49 9.28
CA SER A 84 -7.79 25.33 8.84
C SER A 84 -8.28 26.59 8.11
N THR A 85 -7.52 27.67 8.30
CA THR A 85 -7.69 28.94 7.57
C THR A 85 -6.69 29.08 6.42
N GLU A 86 -5.76 28.13 6.27
CA GLU A 86 -4.73 28.17 5.22
C GLU A 86 -5.28 27.74 3.85
N PRO A 87 -4.63 28.12 2.74
CA PRO A 87 -4.97 27.62 1.41
C PRO A 87 -4.82 26.11 1.31
N LEU A 88 -5.73 25.46 0.58
CA LEU A 88 -5.68 24.02 0.34
C LEU A 88 -4.48 23.64 -0.54
N VAL A 89 -3.62 22.76 -0.04
CA VAL A 89 -2.43 22.28 -0.77
C VAL A 89 -2.63 20.84 -1.24
N LEU A 90 -3.09 20.67 -2.48
CA LEU A 90 -3.16 19.37 -3.16
C LEU A 90 -1.95 19.14 -4.07
N ARG A 91 -0.76 19.26 -3.47
CA ARG A 91 0.53 19.10 -4.13
C ARG A 91 1.40 18.12 -3.36
N ASP A 92 2.40 17.55 -4.02
CA ASP A 92 3.43 16.79 -3.31
C ASP A 92 4.58 17.66 -2.78
N GLU A 93 5.57 17.01 -2.16
CA GLU A 93 6.76 17.65 -1.58
C GLU A 93 7.62 18.43 -2.59
N HIS A 94 7.37 18.24 -3.89
CA HIS A 94 8.05 18.94 -4.98
C HIS A 94 7.13 19.96 -5.68
N GLY A 95 5.95 20.25 -5.12
CA GLY A 95 5.02 21.25 -5.63
C GLY A 95 4.17 20.81 -6.84
N ASN A 96 4.18 19.52 -7.21
CA ASN A 96 3.41 19.04 -8.36
C ASN A 96 1.95 18.80 -7.98
N PRO A 97 0.97 19.20 -8.81
CA PRO A 97 -0.46 18.93 -8.54
C PRO A 97 -0.74 17.44 -8.45
N LEU A 98 -1.58 17.05 -7.49
CA LEU A 98 -2.06 15.68 -7.30
C LEU A 98 -3.52 15.55 -7.75
N ALA A 99 -3.83 14.43 -8.38
CA ALA A 99 -5.20 14.03 -8.72
C ALA A 99 -5.47 12.60 -8.24
N LEU A 100 -6.74 12.27 -8.05
CA LEU A 100 -7.18 10.93 -7.72
C LEU A 100 -7.11 10.04 -8.97
N ASP A 101 -6.39 8.92 -8.87
CA ASP A 101 -6.31 7.90 -9.93
C ASP A 101 -7.50 6.91 -9.90
N LYS A 102 -7.56 6.02 -10.90
CA LYS A 102 -8.56 4.93 -11.02
C LYS A 102 -8.56 3.94 -9.84
N GLY A 103 -7.48 3.91 -9.05
CA GLY A 103 -7.32 3.10 -7.84
C GLY A 103 -7.62 3.85 -6.55
N GLY A 104 -8.10 5.10 -6.63
CA GLY A 104 -8.45 5.94 -5.50
C GLY A 104 -7.25 6.52 -4.75
N ARG A 105 -6.08 6.69 -5.38
CA ARG A 105 -4.89 7.29 -4.75
C ARG A 105 -4.60 8.67 -5.31
N MET A 106 -4.13 9.58 -4.46
CA MET A 106 -3.65 10.89 -4.89
C MET A 106 -2.25 10.76 -5.49
N GLN A 107 -2.12 10.92 -6.80
CA GLN A 107 -0.87 10.75 -7.56
C GLN A 107 -0.66 11.86 -8.61
N ARG A 108 0.55 11.94 -9.16
CA ARG A 108 0.82 12.73 -10.37
C ARG A 108 0.29 11.98 -11.58
N THR A 109 -0.33 12.70 -12.52
CA THR A 109 -0.85 12.12 -13.76
C THR A 109 0.09 12.37 -14.95
N PHE A 110 -0.04 11.55 -16.00
CA PHE A 110 0.72 11.70 -17.24
C PHE A 110 0.41 12.98 -18.02
N ASP A 111 -0.72 13.65 -17.75
CA ASP A 111 -1.07 14.96 -18.33
C ASP A 111 0.03 16.01 -18.08
N GLN A 112 0.85 15.81 -17.05
CA GLN A 112 1.98 16.67 -16.69
C GLN A 112 3.32 16.23 -17.31
N TYR A 113 3.35 15.12 -18.07
CA TYR A 113 4.56 14.58 -18.68
C TYR A 113 4.69 15.15 -20.10
N ASP A 114 5.87 15.67 -20.42
CA ASP A 114 6.24 15.98 -21.79
C ASP A 114 6.41 14.69 -22.62
N GLU A 115 6.50 14.84 -23.94
CA GLU A 115 6.60 13.73 -24.88
C GLU A 115 7.84 12.86 -24.63
N ALA A 116 8.99 13.49 -24.34
CA ALA A 116 10.23 12.79 -24.04
C ALA A 116 10.12 11.91 -22.78
N THR A 117 9.48 12.41 -21.72
CA THR A 117 9.26 11.64 -20.49
C THR A 117 8.31 10.47 -20.72
N ARG A 118 7.28 10.61 -21.57
CA ARG A 118 6.38 9.52 -21.92
C ARG A 118 7.10 8.45 -22.74
N ALA A 119 7.85 8.85 -23.76
CA ALA A 119 8.64 7.94 -24.58
C ALA A 119 9.62 7.13 -23.72
N GLU A 120 10.36 7.78 -22.81
CA GLU A 120 11.27 7.06 -21.90
C GLU A 120 10.53 6.07 -20.98
N LEU A 121 9.34 6.41 -20.48
CA LEU A 121 8.56 5.47 -19.67
C LEU A 121 8.13 4.23 -20.47
N VAL A 122 7.67 4.43 -21.71
CA VAL A 122 7.27 3.32 -22.58
C VAL A 122 8.49 2.44 -22.93
N ASP A 123 9.61 3.05 -23.32
CA ASP A 123 10.85 2.34 -23.61
C ASP A 123 11.39 1.57 -22.38
N ALA A 124 11.38 2.20 -21.20
CA ALA A 124 11.78 1.56 -19.97
C ALA A 124 10.89 0.36 -19.62
N SER A 125 9.59 0.49 -19.85
CA SER A 125 8.64 -0.60 -19.64
C SER A 125 8.84 -1.75 -20.63
N HIS A 126 9.18 -1.44 -21.89
CA HIS A 126 9.56 -2.45 -22.87
C HIS A 126 10.83 -3.20 -22.43
N ARG A 127 11.86 -2.49 -21.93
CA ARG A 127 13.07 -3.14 -21.38
C ARG A 127 12.75 -4.04 -20.19
N VAL A 128 11.88 -3.60 -19.27
CA VAL A 128 11.39 -4.43 -18.15
C VAL A 128 10.71 -5.69 -18.67
N ARG A 129 9.83 -5.57 -19.67
CA ARG A 129 9.15 -6.71 -20.30
C ARG A 129 10.12 -7.69 -20.95
N VAL A 130 11.15 -7.19 -21.66
CA VAL A 130 12.20 -8.02 -22.26
C VAL A 130 12.91 -8.83 -21.18
N ASP A 131 13.36 -8.18 -20.11
CA ASP A 131 14.07 -8.86 -19.02
C ASP A 131 13.21 -9.91 -18.29
N LEU A 132 11.91 -9.63 -18.09
CA LEU A 132 10.98 -10.61 -17.51
C LEU A 132 10.83 -11.85 -18.40
N VAL A 133 10.78 -11.68 -19.71
CA VAL A 133 10.69 -12.81 -20.66
C VAL A 133 12.01 -13.57 -20.70
N GLU A 134 13.12 -12.89 -21.00
CA GLU A 134 14.41 -13.53 -21.29
C GLU A 134 15.08 -14.14 -20.05
N HIS A 135 14.88 -13.53 -18.88
CA HIS A 135 15.59 -13.96 -17.66
C HIS A 135 14.68 -14.61 -16.62
N CYS A 136 13.38 -14.32 -16.62
CA CYS A 136 12.44 -14.97 -15.71
C CYS A 136 11.60 -16.06 -16.39
N GLY A 137 11.60 -16.14 -17.72
CA GLY A 137 10.81 -17.11 -18.47
C GLY A 137 9.30 -16.87 -18.35
N LEU A 138 8.90 -15.61 -18.18
CA LEU A 138 7.49 -15.22 -18.00
C LEU A 138 6.84 -14.84 -19.32
N ASP A 139 5.57 -15.22 -19.48
CA ASP A 139 4.70 -14.83 -20.59
C ASP A 139 4.08 -13.45 -20.31
N VAL A 140 4.77 -12.37 -20.73
CA VAL A 140 4.43 -10.98 -20.37
C VAL A 140 3.74 -10.21 -21.50
N TYR A 141 2.66 -9.50 -21.16
CA TYR A 141 1.86 -8.69 -22.08
C TYR A 141 1.45 -7.35 -21.45
N LEU A 142 1.10 -6.37 -22.30
CA LEU A 142 0.58 -5.07 -21.89
C LEU A 142 -0.85 -5.22 -21.35
N CYS A 143 -1.16 -4.57 -20.22
CA CYS A 143 -2.49 -4.67 -19.62
C CYS A 143 -3.00 -3.31 -19.11
N TYR A 144 -4.19 -3.32 -18.52
CA TYR A 144 -4.84 -2.16 -17.88
C TYR A 144 -4.72 -0.86 -18.69
N GLY A 145 -4.22 0.23 -18.09
CA GLY A 145 -4.28 1.57 -18.67
C GLY A 145 -3.45 1.69 -19.95
N GLY A 146 -2.30 0.99 -19.99
CA GLY A 146 -1.45 0.91 -21.18
C GLY A 146 -2.16 0.22 -22.34
N LEU A 147 -2.77 -0.94 -22.10
CA LEU A 147 -3.50 -1.68 -23.15
C LEU A 147 -4.75 -0.91 -23.62
N LEU A 148 -5.47 -0.29 -22.69
CA LEU A 148 -6.65 0.50 -23.00
C LEU A 148 -6.31 1.74 -23.85
N GLY A 149 -5.22 2.43 -23.51
CA GLY A 149 -4.71 3.55 -24.28
C GLY A 149 -4.26 3.14 -25.69
N ALA A 150 -3.48 2.06 -25.76
CA ALA A 150 -3.04 1.46 -27.02
C ALA A 150 -4.23 1.10 -27.93
N ALA A 151 -5.25 0.42 -27.40
CA ALA A 151 -6.42 -0.01 -28.17
C ALA A 151 -7.33 1.15 -28.63
N ARG A 152 -7.40 2.25 -27.86
CA ARG A 152 -8.27 3.39 -28.21
C ARG A 152 -7.59 4.38 -29.15
N THR A 153 -6.34 4.75 -28.87
CA THR A 153 -5.68 5.88 -29.53
C THR A 153 -4.21 5.61 -29.88
N GLY A 154 -3.66 4.45 -29.53
CA GLY A 154 -2.23 4.17 -29.63
C GLY A 154 -1.38 4.98 -28.63
N ARG A 155 -1.99 5.66 -27.66
CA ARG A 155 -1.32 6.58 -26.72
C ARG A 155 -1.64 6.27 -25.27
N MET A 156 -0.78 6.72 -24.36
CA MET A 156 -1.02 6.59 -22.92
C MET A 156 -2.26 7.39 -22.48
N ILE A 157 -2.97 6.87 -21.48
CA ILE A 157 -4.11 7.56 -20.89
C ILE A 157 -3.60 8.69 -19.99
N GLY A 158 -3.84 9.95 -20.38
CA GLY A 158 -3.24 11.11 -19.73
C GLY A 158 -3.50 11.25 -18.22
N HIS A 159 -4.62 10.77 -17.70
CA HIS A 159 -4.93 10.81 -16.27
C HIS A 159 -4.39 9.62 -15.46
N ASP A 160 -3.68 8.69 -16.10
CA ASP A 160 -3.04 7.56 -15.43
C ASP A 160 -1.66 7.96 -14.84
N SER A 161 -1.06 7.08 -14.03
CA SER A 161 0.17 7.41 -13.27
C SER A 161 1.29 6.36 -13.33
N ASP A 162 1.00 5.18 -13.86
CA ASP A 162 1.92 4.06 -14.07
C ASP A 162 1.69 3.37 -15.42
N LEU A 163 2.66 2.55 -15.84
CA LEU A 163 2.44 1.61 -16.92
C LEU A 163 2.25 0.20 -16.34
N ASP A 164 1.25 -0.50 -16.83
CA ASP A 164 0.84 -1.80 -16.32
C ASP A 164 1.26 -2.91 -17.30
N LEU A 165 2.04 -3.87 -16.82
CA LEU A 165 2.32 -5.15 -17.47
C LEU A 165 1.65 -6.27 -16.69
N ALA A 166 1.31 -7.36 -17.37
CA ALA A 166 0.89 -8.60 -16.72
C ALA A 166 1.71 -9.78 -17.21
N PHE A 167 1.95 -10.76 -16.34
CA PHE A 167 2.43 -12.07 -16.76
C PHE A 167 1.34 -13.12 -16.59
N LEU A 168 1.16 -13.98 -17.59
CA LEU A 168 0.26 -15.13 -17.51
C LEU A 168 1.00 -16.29 -16.87
N SER A 169 0.69 -16.60 -15.61
CA SER A 169 1.25 -17.75 -14.93
C SER A 169 0.83 -19.04 -15.64
N LYS A 170 1.78 -19.97 -15.76
CA LYS A 170 1.51 -21.36 -16.17
C LYS A 170 0.91 -22.21 -15.05
N TYR A 171 0.93 -21.70 -13.82
CA TYR A 171 0.45 -22.42 -12.65
C TYR A 171 -1.00 -22.06 -12.33
N THR A 172 -1.72 -23.04 -11.78
CA THR A 172 -3.13 -22.91 -11.40
C THR A 172 -3.35 -23.07 -9.90
N HIS A 173 -2.26 -23.04 -9.12
CA HIS A 173 -2.28 -23.14 -7.67
C HIS A 173 -1.60 -21.91 -7.04
N PRO A 174 -2.21 -21.25 -6.04
CA PRO A 174 -1.71 -20.00 -5.49
C PRO A 174 -0.25 -20.05 -5.00
N LEU A 175 0.18 -21.15 -4.39
CA LEU A 175 1.55 -21.26 -3.87
C LEU A 175 2.61 -21.26 -4.98
N ASP A 176 2.32 -21.91 -6.11
CA ASP A 176 3.25 -21.98 -7.24
C ASP A 176 3.31 -20.63 -7.98
N ILE A 177 2.18 -19.94 -8.10
CA ILE A 177 2.10 -18.57 -8.61
C ILE A 177 2.93 -17.62 -7.73
N ILE A 178 2.85 -17.77 -6.41
CA ILE A 178 3.68 -16.99 -5.48
C ILE A 178 5.15 -17.31 -5.70
N ALA A 179 5.54 -18.58 -5.78
CA ALA A 179 6.93 -18.97 -5.99
C ALA A 179 7.48 -18.41 -7.31
N GLU A 180 6.69 -18.48 -8.39
CA GLU A 180 7.02 -17.90 -9.71
C GLU A 180 7.23 -16.39 -9.63
N CYS A 181 6.28 -15.66 -9.04
CA CYS A 181 6.38 -14.21 -8.83
C CYS A 181 7.62 -13.86 -7.99
N ARG A 182 7.92 -14.64 -6.94
CA ARG A 182 9.11 -14.42 -6.10
C ARG A 182 10.40 -14.67 -6.84
N ALA A 183 10.48 -15.70 -7.67
CA ALA A 183 11.66 -15.95 -8.48
C ALA A 183 11.93 -14.79 -9.44
N ALA A 184 10.89 -14.25 -10.07
CA ALA A 184 10.99 -13.09 -10.94
C ALA A 184 11.45 -11.84 -10.19
N GLU A 185 10.87 -11.54 -9.01
CA GLU A 185 11.31 -10.41 -8.19
C GLU A 185 12.81 -10.47 -7.83
N HIS A 186 13.32 -11.64 -7.43
CA HIS A 186 14.74 -11.81 -7.10
C HIS A 186 15.62 -11.66 -8.34
N THR A 187 15.22 -12.26 -9.47
CA THR A 187 15.97 -12.20 -10.73
C THR A 187 16.07 -10.76 -11.24
N MET A 188 14.94 -10.03 -11.26
CA MET A 188 14.90 -8.63 -11.66
C MET A 188 15.74 -7.75 -10.72
N ALA A 189 15.67 -7.97 -9.40
CA ALA A 189 16.49 -7.24 -8.44
C ALA A 189 18.00 -7.53 -8.62
N ALA A 190 18.39 -8.78 -8.89
CA ALA A 190 19.77 -9.15 -9.16
C ALA A 190 20.33 -8.51 -10.44
N ARG A 191 19.44 -8.16 -11.39
CA ARG A 191 19.77 -7.39 -12.59
C ARG A 191 19.86 -5.88 -12.37
N GLY A 192 19.63 -5.41 -11.14
CA GLY A 192 19.73 -4.00 -10.78
C GLY A 192 18.42 -3.22 -10.88
N TRP A 193 17.30 -3.87 -11.22
CA TRP A 193 15.99 -3.20 -11.17
C TRP A 193 15.60 -2.88 -9.73
N GLN A 194 15.01 -1.70 -9.53
CA GLN A 194 14.44 -1.31 -8.24
C GLN A 194 13.06 -1.96 -8.05
N VAL A 195 13.06 -3.20 -7.59
CA VAL A 195 11.85 -3.99 -7.36
C VAL A 195 11.24 -3.67 -6.00
N VAL A 196 9.93 -3.37 -5.99
CA VAL A 196 9.12 -3.21 -4.78
C VAL A 196 7.97 -4.19 -4.81
N ARG A 197 7.95 -5.10 -3.84
CA ARG A 197 6.82 -6.03 -3.71
C ARG A 197 5.53 -5.29 -3.36
N MET A 198 4.46 -5.63 -4.09
CA MET A 198 3.12 -5.06 -3.90
C MET A 198 2.15 -6.08 -3.29
N SER A 199 2.29 -7.36 -3.64
CA SER A 199 1.61 -8.50 -3.02
C SER A 199 2.45 -9.76 -3.27
N ALA A 200 1.93 -10.95 -2.98
CA ALA A 200 2.63 -12.19 -3.28
C ALA A 200 2.57 -12.61 -4.76
N ALA A 201 1.71 -11.96 -5.57
CA ALA A 201 1.56 -12.20 -7.01
C ALA A 201 1.58 -10.90 -7.84
N ASN A 202 2.09 -9.79 -7.29
CA ASN A 202 2.41 -8.60 -8.07
C ASN A 202 3.52 -7.77 -7.42
N PHE A 203 4.26 -7.04 -8.25
CA PHE A 203 5.35 -6.16 -7.83
C PHE A 203 5.44 -4.95 -8.75
N LYS A 204 6.10 -3.90 -8.26
CA LYS A 204 6.38 -2.66 -8.98
C LYS A 204 7.87 -2.58 -9.27
N ILE A 205 8.23 -2.12 -10.46
CA ILE A 205 9.60 -1.72 -10.79
C ILE A 205 9.62 -0.20 -10.89
N TRP A 206 10.52 0.44 -10.16
CA TRP A 206 10.79 1.86 -10.36
C TRP A 206 11.77 2.02 -11.53
N VAL A 207 11.33 2.72 -12.56
CA VAL A 207 12.17 3.09 -13.70
C VAL A 207 12.59 4.55 -13.58
N PRO A 208 13.87 4.87 -13.82
CA PRO A 208 14.33 6.25 -13.85
C PRO A 208 13.71 6.97 -15.06
N LEU A 209 13.43 8.26 -14.90
CA LEU A 209 12.94 9.16 -15.93
C LEU A 209 13.85 10.40 -16.02
N PRO A 210 13.78 11.19 -17.11
CA PRO A 210 14.54 12.43 -17.23
C PRO A 210 14.31 13.39 -16.06
N GLY A 211 15.34 14.19 -15.74
CA GLY A 211 15.27 15.18 -14.65
C GLY A 211 15.28 14.58 -13.23
N GLY A 212 15.82 13.37 -13.06
CA GLY A 212 15.91 12.69 -11.76
C GLY A 212 14.57 12.16 -11.24
N ARG A 213 13.55 12.14 -12.10
CA ARG A 213 12.23 11.59 -11.81
C ARG A 213 12.25 10.07 -11.87
N ARG A 214 11.17 9.45 -11.43
CA ARG A 214 10.92 8.02 -11.62
C ARG A 214 9.43 7.77 -11.86
N ALA A 215 9.12 6.67 -12.53
CA ALA A 215 7.76 6.17 -12.68
C ALA A 215 7.69 4.69 -12.29
N GLY A 216 6.48 4.24 -11.96
CA GLY A 216 6.22 2.85 -11.67
C GLY A 216 5.85 2.09 -12.94
N VAL A 217 6.45 0.92 -13.12
CA VAL A 217 5.94 -0.13 -13.98
C VAL A 217 5.38 -1.22 -13.07
N ASP A 218 4.06 -1.35 -13.01
CA ASP A 218 3.42 -2.41 -12.23
C ASP A 218 3.38 -3.71 -13.04
N VAL A 219 3.78 -4.81 -12.39
CA VAL A 219 3.80 -6.16 -12.98
C VAL A 219 2.81 -7.02 -12.21
N PHE A 220 1.69 -7.31 -12.86
CA PHE A 220 0.57 -8.07 -12.31
C PHE A 220 0.64 -9.54 -12.69
N GLY A 221 0.49 -10.44 -11.71
CA GLY A 221 0.21 -11.84 -12.01
C GLY A 221 -1.22 -11.99 -12.53
N SER A 222 -1.36 -12.71 -13.64
CA SER A 222 -2.64 -13.22 -14.16
C SER A 222 -2.58 -14.74 -14.29
N PHE A 223 -3.70 -15.42 -14.03
CA PHE A 223 -3.71 -16.88 -13.89
C PHE A 223 -5.14 -17.45 -13.93
N HIS A 224 -5.24 -18.74 -14.27
CA HIS A 224 -6.48 -19.52 -14.17
C HIS A 224 -6.49 -20.39 -12.91
N ILE A 225 -7.58 -20.37 -12.16
CA ILE A 225 -7.82 -21.30 -11.04
C ILE A 225 -9.25 -21.83 -11.18
N GLY A 226 -9.36 -23.12 -11.53
CA GLY A 226 -10.63 -23.68 -12.00
C GLY A 226 -11.11 -22.96 -13.26
N ASP A 227 -12.41 -22.69 -13.35
CA ASP A 227 -13.04 -22.07 -14.53
C ASP A 227 -12.93 -20.52 -14.54
N HIS A 228 -12.10 -19.95 -13.67
CA HIS A 228 -11.97 -18.52 -13.53
C HIS A 228 -10.59 -18.02 -13.92
N PHE A 229 -10.61 -16.97 -14.72
CA PHE A 229 -9.45 -16.12 -14.94
C PHE A 229 -9.36 -15.06 -13.85
N HIS A 230 -8.14 -14.80 -13.43
CA HIS A 230 -7.79 -13.82 -12.42
C HIS A 230 -6.66 -12.95 -12.94
N ILE A 231 -6.72 -11.66 -12.60
CA ILE A 231 -5.57 -10.76 -12.69
C ILE A 231 -5.52 -9.95 -11.39
N THR A 232 -4.33 -9.88 -10.81
CA THR A 232 -4.10 -9.16 -9.55
C THR A 232 -4.51 -7.69 -9.69
N GLY A 233 -5.12 -7.13 -8.65
CA GLY A 233 -5.99 -5.95 -8.78
C GLY A 233 -7.46 -6.25 -8.41
N SER A 234 -7.74 -7.50 -8.01
CA SER A 234 -9.05 -8.01 -7.56
C SER A 234 -10.05 -8.30 -8.68
N LEU A 235 -9.59 -8.44 -9.92
CA LEU A 235 -10.43 -8.88 -11.03
C LEU A 235 -10.51 -10.41 -11.09
N ARG A 236 -11.73 -10.89 -11.31
CA ARG A 236 -12.07 -12.29 -11.43
C ARG A 236 -13.32 -12.42 -12.30
N GLY A 237 -13.31 -13.37 -13.22
CA GLY A 237 -14.48 -13.74 -14.01
C GLY A 237 -14.18 -14.90 -14.93
N THR A 238 -15.03 -15.11 -15.92
CA THR A 238 -14.80 -16.09 -17.00
C THR A 238 -14.10 -15.36 -18.14
N LEU A 239 -12.95 -15.89 -18.55
CA LEU A 239 -12.23 -15.49 -19.75
C LEU A 239 -11.39 -16.69 -20.19
N ASP A 240 -11.69 -17.20 -21.37
CA ASP A 240 -11.02 -18.39 -21.89
C ASP A 240 -9.55 -18.09 -22.19
N ARG A 241 -8.70 -19.11 -22.03
CA ARG A 241 -7.27 -18.99 -22.28
C ARG A 241 -6.98 -18.55 -23.71
N ASP A 242 -7.80 -18.96 -24.67
CA ASP A 242 -7.67 -18.62 -26.09
C ASP A 242 -7.92 -17.13 -26.38
N ALA A 243 -8.61 -16.41 -25.49
CA ALA A 243 -8.72 -14.94 -25.56
C ALA A 243 -7.42 -14.23 -25.15
N LEU A 244 -6.49 -14.94 -24.50
CA LEU A 244 -5.20 -14.43 -24.07
C LEU A 244 -4.08 -14.86 -25.01
N VAL A 245 -4.02 -16.15 -25.35
CA VAL A 245 -2.89 -16.75 -26.08
C VAL A 245 -3.32 -17.49 -27.35
N PRO A 246 -2.43 -17.59 -28.37
CA PRO A 246 -1.10 -16.97 -28.45
C PRO A 246 -1.19 -15.44 -28.47
N PHE A 247 -0.25 -14.76 -27.80
CA PHE A 247 -0.30 -13.29 -27.74
C PHE A 247 -0.23 -12.67 -29.13
N GLY A 248 -1.05 -11.65 -29.35
CA GLY A 248 -0.92 -10.74 -30.48
C GLY A 248 0.08 -9.62 -30.19
N SER A 249 0.08 -8.60 -31.03
CA SER A 249 0.89 -7.39 -30.87
C SER A 249 0.02 -6.14 -30.90
N ILE A 250 0.39 -5.13 -30.13
CA ILE A 250 -0.25 -3.81 -30.14
C ILE A 250 0.81 -2.71 -30.02
N GLU A 251 0.56 -1.52 -30.58
CA GLU A 251 1.44 -0.36 -30.44
C GLU A 251 0.96 0.59 -29.34
N LEU A 252 1.91 1.07 -28.54
CA LEU A 252 1.71 2.14 -27.56
C LEU A 252 2.85 3.16 -27.72
N GLU A 253 2.51 4.41 -28.03
CA GLU A 253 3.47 5.48 -28.29
C GLU A 253 4.56 5.07 -29.31
N GLY A 254 4.18 4.29 -30.33
CA GLY A 254 5.08 3.79 -31.38
C GLY A 254 5.94 2.58 -31.01
N VAL A 255 5.83 2.06 -29.78
CA VAL A 255 6.54 0.86 -29.32
C VAL A 255 5.59 -0.35 -29.35
N THR A 256 6.03 -1.45 -29.94
CA THR A 256 5.24 -2.69 -30.03
C THR A 256 5.34 -3.52 -28.74
N PHE A 257 4.21 -3.89 -28.17
CA PHE A 257 4.09 -4.79 -27.03
C PHE A 257 3.29 -6.05 -27.38
N PRO A 258 3.56 -7.20 -26.73
CA PRO A 258 2.62 -8.31 -26.72
C PRO A 258 1.29 -7.90 -26.07
N ALA A 259 0.19 -8.38 -26.63
CA ALA A 259 -1.16 -8.13 -26.16
C ALA A 259 -1.98 -9.44 -26.13
N PRO A 260 -3.08 -9.51 -25.35
CA PRO A 260 -4.01 -10.63 -25.42
C PRO A 260 -4.46 -10.90 -26.86
N ALA A 261 -4.66 -12.17 -27.21
CA ALA A 261 -5.13 -12.60 -28.53
C ALA A 261 -6.42 -11.90 -28.96
N ASP A 262 -7.35 -11.72 -28.02
CA ASP A 262 -8.60 -10.97 -28.19
C ASP A 262 -8.61 -9.75 -27.25
N VAL A 263 -8.04 -8.64 -27.73
CA VAL A 263 -7.98 -7.37 -26.99
C VAL A 263 -9.39 -6.86 -26.61
N PRO A 264 -10.39 -6.82 -27.51
CA PRO A 264 -11.76 -6.45 -27.15
C PRO A 264 -12.37 -7.30 -26.02
N ALA A 265 -12.20 -8.62 -26.04
CA ALA A 265 -12.70 -9.49 -24.98
C ALA A 265 -11.99 -9.21 -23.64
N PHE A 266 -10.66 -9.05 -23.66
CA PHE A 266 -9.89 -8.74 -22.45
C PHE A 266 -10.25 -7.37 -21.85
N LEU A 267 -10.42 -6.33 -22.69
CA LEU A 267 -10.82 -5.01 -22.23
C LEU A 267 -12.27 -4.99 -21.74
N THR A 268 -13.16 -5.77 -22.36
CA THR A 268 -14.53 -5.97 -21.86
C THR A 268 -14.54 -6.67 -20.50
N PHE A 269 -13.69 -7.68 -20.30
CA PHE A 269 -13.49 -8.32 -19.00
C PHE A 269 -12.98 -7.34 -17.93
N THR A 270 -12.07 -6.44 -18.32
CA THR A 270 -11.39 -5.53 -17.39
C THR A 270 -12.23 -4.30 -17.02
N TYR A 271 -12.89 -3.69 -18.02
CA TYR A 271 -13.56 -2.38 -17.92
C TYR A 271 -15.06 -2.43 -18.19
N GLY A 272 -15.60 -3.59 -18.59
CA GLY A 272 -16.97 -3.73 -19.06
C GLY A 272 -17.17 -3.32 -20.53
N PRO A 273 -18.37 -3.53 -21.08
CA PRO A 273 -18.66 -3.30 -22.50
C PRO A 273 -18.56 -1.83 -22.93
N GLY A 274 -18.59 -0.89 -21.97
CA GLY A 274 -18.43 0.55 -22.23
C GLY A 274 -16.98 0.98 -22.49
N TRP A 275 -16.00 0.07 -22.42
CA TRP A 275 -14.58 0.40 -22.55
C TRP A 275 -14.20 1.14 -23.85
N PRO A 276 -14.87 1.04 -25.01
CA PRO A 276 -14.45 1.83 -26.17
C PRO A 276 -14.59 3.34 -25.94
N THR A 277 -15.55 3.76 -25.12
CA THR A 277 -15.84 5.17 -24.83
C THR A 277 -15.08 5.63 -23.58
N PRO A 278 -14.30 6.73 -23.64
CA PRO A 278 -13.64 7.29 -22.46
C PRO A 278 -14.62 7.63 -21.34
N ASP A 279 -14.32 7.15 -20.14
CA ASP A 279 -15.02 7.49 -18.92
C ASP A 279 -13.99 7.88 -17.84
N PRO A 280 -13.72 9.17 -17.62
CA PRO A 280 -12.77 9.64 -16.60
C PRO A 280 -13.26 9.37 -15.17
N SER A 281 -14.54 9.07 -14.97
CA SER A 281 -15.11 8.70 -13.66
C SER A 281 -14.98 7.20 -13.37
N PHE A 282 -14.35 6.43 -14.25
CA PHE A 282 -14.15 5.00 -14.05
C PHE A 282 -13.31 4.73 -12.80
N HIS A 283 -13.84 3.85 -11.95
CA HIS A 283 -13.11 3.22 -10.87
C HIS A 283 -13.47 1.74 -10.84
N PHE A 284 -12.55 0.91 -10.34
CA PHE A 284 -12.79 -0.52 -10.26
C PHE A 284 -13.74 -0.83 -9.11
N ASP A 285 -14.83 -1.53 -9.43
CA ASP A 285 -15.58 -2.24 -8.42
C ASP A 285 -14.72 -3.36 -7.83
N HIS A 286 -14.72 -3.45 -6.50
CA HIS A 286 -13.97 -4.45 -5.76
C HIS A 286 -14.93 -5.34 -4.96
N PRO A 287 -15.64 -6.29 -5.61
CA PRO A 287 -16.59 -7.16 -4.94
C PRO A 287 -15.96 -7.81 -3.68
N PRO A 288 -16.63 -7.76 -2.51
CA PRO A 288 -16.03 -8.25 -1.26
C PRO A 288 -15.55 -9.70 -1.34
N ALA A 289 -16.23 -10.55 -2.11
CA ALA A 289 -15.81 -11.94 -2.34
C ALA A 289 -14.48 -12.04 -3.09
N ASN A 290 -14.26 -11.21 -4.12
CA ASN A 290 -13.03 -11.18 -4.89
C ASN A 290 -11.88 -10.62 -4.04
N VAL A 291 -12.14 -9.54 -3.30
CA VAL A 291 -11.17 -8.94 -2.36
C VAL A 291 -10.77 -9.94 -1.29
N ARG A 292 -11.72 -10.65 -0.68
CA ARG A 292 -11.45 -11.67 0.33
C ARG A 292 -10.59 -12.80 -0.22
N ARG A 293 -10.93 -13.33 -1.39
CA ARG A 293 -10.20 -14.44 -2.03
C ARG A 293 -8.77 -14.05 -2.40
N MET A 294 -8.60 -12.94 -3.11
CA MET A 294 -7.26 -12.40 -3.43
C MET A 294 -6.49 -12.02 -2.17
N GLY A 295 -7.20 -11.54 -1.14
CA GLY A 295 -6.66 -11.25 0.16
C GLY A 295 -6.04 -12.46 0.84
N GLN A 296 -6.73 -13.60 0.81
CA GLN A 296 -6.27 -14.86 1.39
C GLN A 296 -5.08 -15.46 0.65
N TRP A 297 -5.04 -15.34 -0.67
CA TRP A 297 -3.95 -15.91 -1.46
C TRP A 297 -2.71 -15.03 -1.48
N PHE A 298 -2.86 -13.73 -1.74
CA PHE A 298 -1.73 -12.91 -2.17
C PHE A 298 -1.48 -11.65 -1.35
N ARG A 299 -2.44 -11.17 -0.55
CA ARG A 299 -2.27 -9.90 0.19
C ARG A 299 -1.93 -10.13 1.66
N GLY A 300 -1.49 -9.06 2.32
CA GLY A 300 -1.33 -9.01 3.78
C GLY A 300 -0.09 -8.25 4.21
N THR A 301 1.03 -8.44 3.51
CA THR A 301 2.35 -7.89 3.87
C THR A 301 2.45 -6.37 3.77
N ARG A 302 1.44 -5.68 3.26
CA ARG A 302 1.37 -4.22 3.15
C ARG A 302 0.15 -3.62 3.82
N THR A 303 -0.56 -4.41 4.63
CA THR A 303 -1.72 -3.93 5.38
C THR A 303 -1.31 -2.72 6.22
N LYS A 304 -2.10 -1.63 6.14
CA LYS A 304 -1.83 -0.33 6.78
C LYS A 304 -0.49 0.33 6.45
N LEU A 305 0.39 -0.26 5.63
CA LEU A 305 1.69 0.34 5.30
C LEU A 305 1.57 1.77 4.76
N PRO A 306 0.66 2.10 3.81
CA PRO A 306 0.51 3.47 3.34
C PRO A 306 0.10 4.44 4.45
N PHE A 307 -0.82 4.03 5.33
CA PHE A 307 -1.24 4.82 6.49
C PHE A 307 -0.04 5.15 7.39
N TRP A 308 0.79 4.18 7.73
CA TRP A 308 1.97 4.43 8.57
C TRP A 308 3.03 5.27 7.86
N GLN A 309 3.21 5.07 6.55
CA GLN A 309 4.12 5.91 5.77
C GLN A 309 3.69 7.37 5.81
N ASP A 310 2.39 7.65 5.64
CA ASP A 310 1.84 9.00 5.71
C ASP A 310 1.92 9.56 7.13
N PHE A 311 1.56 8.77 8.15
CA PHE A 311 1.64 9.17 9.56
C PHE A 311 3.05 9.59 9.97
N TYR A 312 4.08 8.81 9.61
CA TYR A 312 5.48 9.14 9.96
C TYR A 312 6.11 10.21 9.06
N LYS A 313 5.52 10.53 7.89
CA LYS A 313 5.94 11.65 7.05
C LYS A 313 5.28 12.98 7.46
N GLY A 314 4.05 12.94 7.94
CA GLY A 314 3.20 14.12 8.10
C GLY A 314 3.57 15.01 9.29
N PRO A 315 3.19 16.31 9.24
CA PRO A 315 3.41 17.27 10.32
C PRO A 315 2.57 16.96 11.59
N HIS A 316 1.55 16.11 11.46
CA HIS A 316 0.65 15.71 12.54
C HIS A 316 1.16 14.53 13.39
N ARG A 317 2.45 14.20 13.32
CA ARG A 317 3.06 13.23 14.24
C ARG A 317 3.05 13.80 15.66
N GLN A 318 1.95 13.59 16.37
CA GLN A 318 1.79 13.93 17.78
C GLN A 318 2.09 12.69 18.61
N LEU A 319 3.35 12.50 18.96
CA LEU A 319 3.77 11.48 19.92
C LEU A 319 4.40 12.17 21.13
N PRO A 320 4.03 11.80 22.36
CA PRO A 320 4.65 12.36 23.56
C PRO A 320 6.17 12.18 23.53
N PRO A 321 6.95 13.22 23.88
CA PRO A 321 8.39 13.11 23.96
C PRO A 321 8.82 12.23 25.15
N GLY A 322 9.98 11.59 25.00
CA GLY A 322 10.58 10.77 26.06
C GLY A 322 10.16 9.29 26.04
N PRO A 323 10.66 8.49 26.99
CA PRO A 323 10.32 7.08 27.08
C PRO A 323 8.86 6.89 27.47
N SER A 324 8.25 5.81 26.99
CA SER A 324 6.96 5.38 27.48
C SER A 324 7.04 4.93 28.96
N PRO A 325 5.94 5.07 29.74
CA PRO A 325 5.82 4.41 31.04
C PRO A 325 6.11 2.90 30.94
N PHE A 326 5.66 2.27 29.85
CA PHE A 326 5.89 0.87 29.58
C PHE A 326 7.37 0.49 29.45
N ALA A 327 8.21 1.31 28.82
CA ALA A 327 9.64 1.05 28.71
C ALA A 327 10.31 1.01 30.10
N ARG A 328 9.91 1.92 31.00
CA ARG A 328 10.39 1.95 32.39
C ARG A 328 9.94 0.72 33.17
N TRP A 329 8.65 0.42 33.08
CA TRP A 329 8.05 -0.78 33.69
C TRP A 329 8.74 -2.07 33.22
N ALA A 330 9.06 -2.19 31.94
CA ALA A 330 9.79 -3.36 31.42
C ALA A 330 11.24 -3.42 31.92
N ALA A 331 11.94 -2.28 31.98
CA ALA A 331 13.33 -2.22 32.45
C ALA A 331 13.50 -2.62 33.93
N GLU A 332 12.51 -2.36 34.78
CA GLU A 332 12.49 -2.81 36.19
C GLU A 332 12.57 -4.35 36.33
N ARG A 333 12.24 -5.08 35.27
CA ARG A 333 12.24 -6.55 35.20
C ARG A 333 13.43 -7.10 34.40
N MET A 334 14.33 -6.24 33.95
CA MET A 334 15.55 -6.60 33.22
C MET A 334 16.78 -6.47 34.12
N GLN A 335 17.81 -7.26 33.83
CA GLN A 335 19.14 -7.07 34.40
C GLN A 335 19.89 -5.96 33.65
N PRO A 336 20.85 -5.29 34.31
CA PRO A 336 21.74 -4.36 33.63
C PRO A 336 22.41 -5.01 32.42
N HIS A 337 22.47 -4.27 31.31
CA HIS A 337 23.07 -4.72 30.04
C HIS A 337 22.35 -5.86 29.31
N ASP A 338 21.14 -6.20 29.73
CA ASP A 338 20.30 -7.11 28.97
C ASP A 338 20.08 -6.61 27.53
N ARG A 339 19.87 -7.56 26.64
CA ARG A 339 19.65 -7.30 25.21
C ARG A 339 18.16 -7.19 24.94
N VAL A 340 17.75 -6.18 24.18
CA VAL A 340 16.35 -5.93 23.85
C VAL A 340 16.14 -5.94 22.34
N VAL A 341 15.11 -6.65 21.89
CA VAL A 341 14.58 -6.55 20.53
C VAL A 341 13.22 -5.87 20.61
N GLU A 342 13.15 -4.64 20.10
CA GLU A 342 11.89 -3.90 20.00
C GLU A 342 11.19 -4.24 18.68
N LEU A 343 9.92 -4.63 18.77
CA LEU A 343 9.04 -4.87 17.63
C LEU A 343 8.06 -3.70 17.48
N GLY A 344 8.02 -3.10 16.29
CA GLY A 344 7.17 -1.93 16.02
C GLY A 344 7.73 -0.65 16.63
N SER A 345 9.03 -0.41 16.48
CA SER A 345 9.75 0.70 17.11
C SER A 345 9.18 2.08 16.78
N GLY A 346 8.52 2.26 15.63
CA GLY A 346 7.98 3.55 15.23
C GLY A 346 9.06 4.63 15.18
N THR A 347 9.07 5.51 16.19
CA THR A 347 10.03 6.61 16.35
C THR A 347 11.36 6.18 16.97
N GLY A 348 11.45 4.97 17.52
CA GLY A 348 12.62 4.45 18.22
C GLY A 348 12.83 5.03 19.62
N GLN A 349 11.87 5.78 20.17
CA GLN A 349 12.05 6.47 21.45
C GLN A 349 12.38 5.52 22.61
N ASP A 350 11.71 4.35 22.67
CA ASP A 350 11.93 3.38 23.73
C ASP A 350 13.25 2.63 23.51
N ALA A 351 13.60 2.27 22.27
CA ALA A 351 14.93 1.71 21.96
C ALA A 351 16.11 2.63 22.30
N ILE A 352 15.96 3.94 22.00
CA ILE A 352 16.94 4.97 22.37
C ILE A 352 17.10 5.00 23.89
N TRP A 353 15.98 5.06 24.61
CA TRP A 353 15.99 5.10 26.08
C TRP A 353 16.62 3.86 26.70
N PHE A 354 16.24 2.64 26.26
CA PHE A 354 16.87 1.40 26.73
C PHE A 354 18.39 1.44 26.54
N THR A 355 18.84 1.91 25.37
CA THR A 355 20.28 2.01 25.07
C THR A 355 20.99 3.02 25.96
N GLN A 356 20.37 4.17 26.25
CA GLN A 356 20.90 5.15 27.20
C GLN A 356 21.00 4.61 28.63
N HIS A 357 20.17 3.64 28.99
CA HIS A 357 20.16 2.98 30.30
C HIS A 357 21.01 1.71 30.33
N GLY A 358 21.90 1.53 29.36
CA GLY A 358 22.93 0.50 29.36
C GLY A 358 22.52 -0.82 28.70
N HIS A 359 21.28 -0.95 28.21
CA HIS A 359 20.85 -2.14 27.46
C HIS A 359 21.40 -2.14 26.04
N GLN A 360 21.48 -3.33 25.43
CA GLN A 360 21.86 -3.49 24.02
C GLN A 360 20.60 -3.68 23.17
N THR A 361 20.19 -2.62 22.47
CA THR A 361 18.90 -2.62 21.77
C THR A 361 19.04 -2.72 20.25
N VAL A 362 18.16 -3.52 19.64
CA VAL A 362 17.89 -3.51 18.21
C VAL A 362 16.40 -3.25 18.03
N GLY A 363 16.07 -2.25 17.22
CA GLY A 363 14.69 -1.95 16.88
C GLY A 363 14.26 -2.63 15.58
N SER A 364 12.95 -2.72 15.37
CA SER A 364 12.39 -3.20 14.13
C SER A 364 11.04 -2.56 13.83
N ASP A 365 10.81 -2.29 12.56
CA ASP A 365 9.51 -1.79 12.08
C ASP A 365 9.36 -2.17 10.61
N TYR A 366 8.18 -2.57 10.16
CA TYR A 366 7.96 -2.87 8.75
C TYR A 366 7.90 -1.59 7.89
N CYS A 367 7.50 -0.46 8.48
CA CYS A 367 7.44 0.83 7.82
C CYS A 367 8.84 1.43 7.63
N GLY A 368 9.27 1.57 6.37
CA GLY A 368 10.58 2.15 6.05
C GLY A 368 10.75 3.60 6.51
N VAL A 369 9.67 4.39 6.51
CA VAL A 369 9.70 5.79 6.98
C VAL A 369 9.93 5.82 8.49
N ALA A 370 9.22 4.98 9.26
CA ALA A 370 9.40 4.84 10.70
C ALA A 370 10.87 4.52 11.04
N ARG A 371 11.45 3.52 10.37
CA ARG A 371 12.87 3.16 10.58
C ARG A 371 13.82 4.31 10.26
N LYS A 372 13.55 5.10 9.21
CA LYS A 372 14.37 6.26 8.89
C LYS A 372 14.30 7.30 10.01
N VAL A 373 13.09 7.60 10.49
CA VAL A 373 12.86 8.49 11.65
C VAL A 373 13.61 8.00 12.89
N ALA A 374 13.47 6.72 13.22
CA ALA A 374 14.14 6.13 14.38
C ALA A 374 15.67 6.13 14.26
N THR A 375 16.19 5.87 13.06
CA THR A 375 17.62 5.93 12.77
C THR A 375 18.17 7.34 12.96
N THR A 376 17.48 8.35 12.41
CA THR A 376 17.87 9.76 12.58
C THR A 376 17.83 10.18 14.04
N ALA A 377 16.76 9.84 14.78
CA ALA A 377 16.65 10.16 16.20
C ALA A 377 17.76 9.50 17.05
N ALA A 378 18.13 8.25 16.74
CA ALA A 378 19.23 7.57 17.42
C ALA A 378 20.59 8.25 17.13
N GLN A 379 20.82 8.67 15.89
CA GLN A 379 22.03 9.41 15.49
C GLN A 379 22.13 10.76 16.19
N GLU A 380 21.03 11.50 16.27
CA GLU A 380 20.95 12.78 17.00
C GLU A 380 21.21 12.61 18.50
N ALA A 381 20.80 11.46 19.07
CA ALA A 381 21.13 11.09 20.45
C ALA A 381 22.56 10.55 20.64
N GLY A 382 23.39 10.49 19.59
CA GLY A 382 24.75 9.97 19.64
C GLY A 382 24.85 8.45 19.80
N LEU A 383 23.80 7.71 19.46
CA LEU A 383 23.68 6.26 19.67
C LEU A 383 23.78 5.49 18.35
N ARG A 384 24.30 4.26 18.44
CA ARG A 384 24.34 3.32 17.31
C ARG A 384 23.32 2.20 17.51
N ILE A 385 22.10 2.42 17.05
CA ILE A 385 21.00 1.44 17.10
C ILE A 385 20.67 0.97 15.69
N GLY A 386 20.58 -0.34 15.50
CA GLY A 386 20.12 -0.92 14.24
C GLY A 386 18.60 -1.04 14.21
N PHE A 387 17.96 -0.54 13.15
CA PHE A 387 16.52 -0.71 12.91
C PHE A 387 16.26 -1.62 11.71
N ARG A 388 15.65 -2.79 11.94
CA ARG A 388 15.44 -3.84 10.93
C ARG A 388 14.02 -3.82 10.35
N ALA A 389 13.89 -4.28 9.10
CA ALA A 389 12.61 -4.40 8.42
C ALA A 389 11.93 -5.73 8.79
N THR A 390 11.21 -5.76 9.91
CA THR A 390 10.46 -6.94 10.36
C THR A 390 8.96 -6.72 10.14
N ASN A 391 8.28 -7.71 9.57
CA ASN A 391 6.87 -7.59 9.20
C ASN A 391 6.07 -8.79 9.71
N ALA A 392 5.26 -8.57 10.75
CA ALA A 392 4.41 -9.59 11.36
C ALA A 392 3.37 -10.19 10.39
N GLU A 393 2.99 -9.45 9.35
CA GLU A 393 2.08 -9.92 8.30
C GLU A 393 2.76 -10.89 7.31
N SER A 394 4.06 -11.19 7.50
CA SER A 394 4.81 -12.14 6.69
C SER A 394 5.52 -13.14 7.59
N LEU A 395 4.97 -14.35 7.71
CA LEU A 395 5.60 -15.44 8.47
C LEU A 395 7.06 -15.65 8.07
N TYR A 396 7.37 -15.63 6.77
CA TYR A 396 8.74 -15.74 6.29
C TYR A 396 9.66 -14.66 6.90
N LEU A 397 9.28 -13.38 6.85
CA LEU A 397 10.11 -12.30 7.40
C LEU A 397 10.21 -12.39 8.93
N SER A 398 9.10 -12.68 9.62
CA SER A 398 9.11 -12.95 11.06
C SER A 398 10.09 -14.07 11.43
N PHE A 399 10.05 -15.20 10.72
CA PHE A 399 10.95 -16.32 10.99
C PHE A 399 12.41 -15.99 10.68
N VAL A 400 12.70 -15.35 9.56
CA VAL A 400 14.08 -14.97 9.20
C VAL A 400 14.68 -14.05 10.27
N ASP A 401 13.93 -13.04 10.72
CA ASP A 401 14.41 -12.14 11.75
C ASP A 401 14.48 -12.80 13.14
N ALA A 402 13.53 -13.67 13.49
CA ALA A 402 13.57 -14.43 14.73
C ALA A 402 14.76 -15.38 14.78
N LEU A 403 15.08 -16.06 13.67
CA LEU A 403 16.26 -16.93 13.58
C LEU A 403 17.55 -16.15 13.79
N ARG A 404 17.69 -14.95 13.20
CA ARG A 404 18.85 -14.08 13.44
C ARG A 404 19.02 -13.76 14.92
N VAL A 405 17.92 -13.42 15.59
CA VAL A 405 17.90 -13.17 17.05
C VAL A 405 18.30 -14.44 17.82
N ALA A 406 17.73 -15.58 17.47
CA ALA A 406 17.91 -16.84 18.17
C ALA A 406 19.30 -17.47 17.96
N HIS A 407 20.01 -17.10 16.89
CA HIS A 407 21.38 -17.53 16.60
C HIS A 407 22.44 -16.82 17.44
N GLU A 408 22.08 -15.71 18.09
CA GLU A 408 22.99 -15.06 19.01
C GLU A 408 23.17 -15.83 20.33
N PRO A 409 24.36 -15.77 20.96
CA PRO A 409 24.69 -16.62 22.10
C PRO A 409 23.94 -16.24 23.38
N LEU A 410 23.63 -14.95 23.56
CA LEU A 410 23.02 -14.42 24.78
C LEU A 410 21.48 -14.30 24.66
N PRO A 411 20.74 -14.48 25.78
CA PRO A 411 19.30 -14.22 25.81
C PRO A 411 18.96 -12.79 25.38
N ARG A 412 17.77 -12.62 24.81
CA ARG A 412 17.26 -11.32 24.36
C ARG A 412 15.81 -11.20 24.81
N HIS A 413 15.49 -10.10 25.47
CA HIS A 413 14.10 -9.73 25.73
C HIS A 413 13.46 -9.25 24.43
N VAL A 414 12.17 -9.55 24.28
CA VAL A 414 11.35 -8.97 23.22
C VAL A 414 10.46 -7.91 23.85
N TYR A 415 10.37 -6.74 23.25
CA TYR A 415 9.56 -5.63 23.73
C TYR A 415 8.64 -5.16 22.60
N ALA A 416 7.33 -5.06 22.85
CA ALA A 416 6.38 -4.58 21.86
C ALA A 416 5.28 -3.74 22.52
N ARG A 417 5.23 -2.44 22.16
CA ARG A 417 4.27 -1.48 22.70
C ARG A 417 3.20 -1.13 21.67
N GLY A 418 1.93 -1.44 21.95
CA GLY A 418 0.79 -1.14 21.06
C GLY A 418 0.82 -1.87 19.71
N LEU A 419 1.81 -2.75 19.47
CA LEU A 419 1.98 -3.45 18.20
C LEU A 419 0.77 -4.33 17.88
N LEU A 420 0.25 -5.05 18.88
CA LEU A 420 -0.85 -6.00 18.70
C LEU A 420 -2.19 -5.32 18.40
N ASP A 421 -2.32 -4.04 18.77
CA ASP A 421 -3.47 -3.18 18.46
C ASP A 421 -3.34 -2.59 17.04
N ALA A 422 -2.09 -2.38 16.59
CA ALA A 422 -1.78 -1.80 15.29
C ALA A 422 -1.94 -2.80 14.13
N ILE A 423 -1.73 -4.09 14.37
CA ILE A 423 -1.78 -5.16 13.35
C ILE A 423 -3.12 -5.90 13.33
N ARG A 424 -3.37 -6.68 12.28
CA ARG A 424 -4.57 -7.53 12.21
C ARG A 424 -4.43 -8.74 13.13
N PRO A 425 -5.54 -9.34 13.62
CA PRO A 425 -5.48 -10.56 14.44
C PRO A 425 -4.66 -11.69 13.79
N GLY A 426 -4.84 -11.95 12.48
CA GLY A 426 -4.08 -12.96 11.77
C GLY A 426 -2.57 -12.69 11.66
N ALA A 427 -2.12 -11.44 11.84
CA ALA A 427 -0.70 -11.08 11.84
C ALA A 427 -0.01 -11.42 13.16
N ARG A 428 -0.78 -11.61 14.25
CA ARG A 428 -0.25 -11.96 15.57
C ARG A 428 0.46 -13.32 15.56
N GLU A 429 0.03 -14.24 14.70
CA GLU A 429 0.76 -15.49 14.42
C GLU A 429 2.24 -15.23 14.13
N GLY A 430 2.55 -14.23 13.29
CA GLY A 430 3.92 -13.86 12.98
C GLY A 430 4.70 -13.30 14.18
N VAL A 431 4.02 -12.66 15.13
CA VAL A 431 4.62 -12.19 16.39
C VAL A 431 4.87 -13.38 17.33
N TRP A 432 3.92 -14.29 17.48
CA TRP A 432 4.06 -15.47 18.35
C TRP A 432 5.14 -16.42 17.89
N ARG A 433 5.22 -16.68 16.57
CA ARG A 433 6.34 -17.44 15.99
C ARG A 433 7.68 -16.75 16.21
N PHE A 434 7.71 -15.42 16.09
CA PHE A 434 8.92 -14.66 16.38
C PHE A 434 9.35 -14.84 17.84
N CYS A 435 8.46 -14.59 18.79
CA CYS A 435 8.76 -14.64 20.22
C CYS A 435 9.15 -16.06 20.68
N MET A 436 8.44 -17.08 20.19
CA MET A 436 8.78 -18.49 20.45
C MET A 436 10.21 -18.83 20.03
N VAL A 437 10.61 -18.43 18.81
CA VAL A 437 11.95 -18.73 18.28
C VAL A 437 13.01 -17.88 18.98
N ALA A 438 12.75 -16.58 19.17
CA ALA A 438 13.66 -15.65 19.83
C ALA A 438 13.92 -16.03 21.30
N GLY A 439 12.88 -16.44 22.03
CA GLY A 439 12.93 -16.79 23.44
C GLY A 439 13.51 -18.17 23.76
N ARG A 440 13.93 -18.96 22.73
CA ARG A 440 14.42 -20.34 22.93
C ARG A 440 15.63 -20.46 23.86
N ARG A 441 16.42 -19.39 23.99
CA ARG A 441 17.62 -19.31 24.85
C ARG A 441 17.34 -18.62 26.19
N GLY A 442 16.08 -18.26 26.47
CA GLY A 442 15.67 -17.43 27.61
C GLY A 442 15.30 -16.01 27.19
N GLY A 443 15.20 -15.12 28.17
CA GLY A 443 14.63 -13.78 28.00
C GLY A 443 13.11 -13.78 28.20
N LEU A 444 12.55 -12.60 28.39
CA LEU A 444 11.12 -12.36 28.58
C LEU A 444 10.58 -11.57 27.39
N THR A 445 9.30 -11.78 27.07
CA THR A 445 8.57 -10.89 26.15
C THR A 445 7.68 -9.97 26.94
N PHE A 446 7.88 -8.67 26.77
CA PHE A 446 7.08 -7.60 27.34
C PHE A 446 6.11 -7.08 26.29
N LEU A 447 4.81 -7.09 26.59
CA LEU A 447 3.75 -6.59 25.72
C LEU A 447 2.94 -5.52 26.44
N GLU A 448 2.60 -4.42 25.75
CA GLU A 448 1.55 -3.48 26.17
C GLU A 448 0.51 -3.38 25.07
N LEU A 449 -0.77 -3.52 25.43
CA LEU A 449 -1.88 -3.60 24.50
C LEU A 449 -3.19 -3.08 25.13
N SER A 450 -4.12 -2.68 24.28
CA SER A 450 -5.50 -2.28 24.63
C SER A 450 -6.57 -3.19 24.03
N THR A 451 -6.17 -4.15 23.19
CA THR A 451 -7.05 -5.17 22.59
C THR A 451 -7.54 -6.19 23.62
N ASP A 452 -8.42 -7.10 23.18
CA ASP A 452 -8.93 -8.22 23.96
C ASP A 452 -7.78 -9.09 24.50
N VAL A 453 -7.47 -8.91 25.78
CA VAL A 453 -6.36 -9.59 26.46
C VAL A 453 -6.61 -11.08 26.60
N ASP A 454 -7.86 -11.52 26.74
CA ASP A 454 -8.18 -12.94 26.91
C ASP A 454 -7.91 -13.71 25.62
N ALA A 455 -8.27 -13.11 24.48
CA ALA A 455 -7.88 -13.63 23.17
C ALA A 455 -6.35 -13.71 23.02
N VAL A 456 -5.63 -12.66 23.41
CA VAL A 456 -4.15 -12.64 23.35
C VAL A 456 -3.52 -13.71 24.25
N ARG A 457 -4.04 -13.92 25.46
CA ARG A 457 -3.57 -15.00 26.36
C ARG A 457 -3.79 -16.38 25.77
N ALA A 458 -4.96 -16.62 25.19
CA ALA A 458 -5.27 -17.88 24.53
C ALA A 458 -4.32 -18.13 23.34
N GLU A 459 -4.05 -17.11 22.53
CA GLU A 459 -3.09 -17.18 21.43
C GLU A 459 -1.65 -17.48 21.91
N ILE A 460 -1.19 -16.81 22.97
CA ILE A 460 0.14 -17.04 23.59
C ILE A 460 0.25 -18.49 24.07
N ALA A 461 -0.75 -18.97 24.81
CA ALA A 461 -0.77 -20.33 25.35
C ALA A 461 -0.78 -21.38 24.22
N ALA A 462 -1.55 -21.15 23.15
CA ALA A 462 -1.57 -22.02 21.97
C ALA A 462 -0.19 -22.14 21.29
N HIS A 463 0.68 -21.15 21.47
CA HIS A 463 2.06 -21.15 20.97
C HIS A 463 3.10 -21.60 22.01
N GLY A 464 2.65 -22.09 23.17
CA GLY A 464 3.52 -22.58 24.24
C GLY A 464 4.20 -21.49 25.06
N GLY A 465 3.75 -20.23 24.96
CA GLY A 465 4.14 -19.18 25.89
C GLY A 465 3.34 -19.25 27.18
N VAL A 466 3.96 -18.85 28.29
CA VAL A 466 3.33 -18.75 29.61
C VAL A 466 3.38 -17.30 30.05
N VAL A 467 2.21 -16.70 30.28
CA VAL A 467 2.14 -15.39 30.94
C VAL A 467 2.52 -15.57 32.40
N VAL A 468 3.61 -14.94 32.82
CA VAL A 468 4.15 -15.05 34.19
C VAL A 468 3.80 -13.85 35.06
N GLU A 469 3.40 -12.75 34.42
CA GLU A 469 2.98 -11.53 35.09
C GLU A 469 2.04 -10.73 34.19
N ASP A 470 1.06 -10.08 34.79
CA ASP A 470 0.13 -9.15 34.15
C ASP A 470 -0.21 -7.95 35.03
N GLU A 471 -0.42 -6.81 34.40
CA GLU A 471 -0.80 -5.57 35.08
C GLU A 471 -1.79 -4.79 34.21
N ASN A 472 -2.84 -4.25 34.82
CA ASN A 472 -3.83 -3.42 34.12
C ASN A 472 -3.79 -2.01 34.70
N GLU A 473 -3.54 -1.01 33.86
CA GLU A 473 -3.45 0.39 34.24
C GLU A 473 -4.06 1.24 33.12
N ASP A 474 -5.01 2.14 33.46
CA ASP A 474 -5.62 3.10 32.53
C ASP A 474 -6.17 2.52 31.21
N GLY A 475 -6.73 1.30 31.25
CA GLY A 475 -7.28 0.63 30.07
C GLY A 475 -6.22 0.01 29.14
N LEU A 476 -4.96 -0.03 29.59
CA LEU A 476 -3.87 -0.78 28.98
C LEU A 476 -3.56 -2.01 29.82
N THR A 477 -3.25 -3.12 29.15
CA THR A 477 -2.73 -4.33 29.78
C THR A 477 -1.27 -4.53 29.42
N ARG A 478 -0.44 -4.73 30.44
CA ARG A 478 0.97 -5.11 30.32
C ARG A 478 1.11 -6.59 30.64
N LEU A 479 1.85 -7.33 29.81
CA LEU A 479 2.10 -8.77 29.99
C LEU A 479 3.60 -9.05 29.97
N VAL A 480 4.03 -9.96 30.85
CA VAL A 480 5.32 -10.63 30.77
C VAL A 480 5.11 -12.08 30.37
N VAL A 481 5.73 -12.49 29.27
CA VAL A 481 5.60 -13.85 28.72
C VAL A 481 6.95 -14.55 28.73
N ASN A 482 6.96 -15.78 29.24
CA ASN A 482 8.08 -16.70 29.12
C ASN A 482 7.80 -17.73 28.02
N TRP A 483 8.73 -17.87 27.07
CA TRP A 483 8.61 -18.80 25.94
C TRP A 483 9.48 -20.05 26.09
N ARG A 484 10.25 -20.15 27.17
CA ARG A 484 11.08 -21.32 27.43
C ARG A 484 10.18 -22.47 27.86
N LYS A 485 10.18 -23.56 27.09
CA LYS A 485 9.59 -24.82 27.53
C LYS A 485 10.39 -25.31 28.74
N SER A 486 9.69 -25.54 29.85
CA SER A 486 10.20 -26.19 31.07
C SER A 486 10.86 -27.52 30.75
#